data_AF-A0A4S4KVP3-F1
#
_entry.id   AF-A0A4S4KVP3-F1
#
_cell.length_a   1.000
_cell.length_b   1.000
_cell.length_c   1.000
_cell.angle_alpha   90.00
_cell.angle_beta   90.00
_cell.angle_gamma   90.00
#
_symmetry.space_group_name_H-M   'P 1'
#
loop_
_entity.id
_entity.type
_entity.pdbx_description
1 polymer ?
#
loop_
_entity_poly.entity_id
_entity_poly.type
_entity_poly.pdbx_seq_one_letter_code
_entity_poly.pdbx_strand_id
1 'polypeptide(L)' 'MPPSREDGIEATDGERRLIELDGRRVGPIDRGVCTNLLEDAARFVKENYMKQTKSMEFSMIALAPPVDY' A
#
# COMPACT_ATOMS: atom_id res chain seq x y z
N MET A 1 1.01 -18.41 7.87
CA MET A 1 1.96 -17.36 8.28
C MET A 1 2.26 -16.51 7.06
N PRO A 2 2.28 -15.17 7.15
CA PRO A 2 2.83 -14.35 6.07
C PRO A 2 4.34 -14.64 5.92
N PRO A 3 4.91 -14.52 4.70
CA PRO A 3 6.33 -14.80 4.46
C PRO A 3 7.24 -13.92 5.32
N SER A 4 8.44 -14.43 5.64
CA SER A 4 9.43 -13.67 6.42
C SER A 4 9.97 -12.48 5.60
N ARG A 5 10.62 -11.52 6.27
CA ARG A 5 11.20 -10.32 5.60
C ARG A 5 12.25 -10.68 4.56
N GLU A 6 12.86 -11.86 4.68
CA GLU A 6 13.92 -12.38 3.82
C GLU A 6 13.34 -13.15 2.62
N ASP A 7 12.14 -13.72 2.78
CA ASP A 7 11.41 -14.49 1.75
C ASP A 7 10.55 -13.58 0.86
N GLY A 8 10.99 -12.34 0.59
CA GLY A 8 10.22 -11.33 -0.15
C GLY A 8 9.44 -11.93 -1.32
N ILE A 9 8.21 -11.47 -1.56
CA ILE A 9 7.43 -11.99 -2.68
C ILE A 9 8.20 -11.68 -3.96
N GLU A 10 8.63 -12.71 -4.70
CA GLU A 10 9.30 -12.55 -5.99
C GLU A 10 8.37 -11.75 -6.92
N ALA A 11 8.76 -10.51 -7.19
CA ALA A 11 8.18 -9.75 -8.29
C ALA A 11 8.79 -10.33 -9.58
N THR A 12 7.95 -10.65 -10.55
CA THR A 12 8.42 -10.91 -11.91
C THR A 12 9.20 -9.68 -12.41
N ASP A 13 10.32 -9.90 -13.09
CA ASP A 13 11.20 -8.82 -13.55
C ASP A 13 10.41 -7.74 -14.30
N GLY A 14 10.48 -6.51 -13.79
CA GLY A 14 9.80 -5.33 -14.36
C GLY A 14 8.42 -4.99 -13.77
N GLU A 15 7.84 -5.83 -12.91
CA GLU A 15 6.58 -5.50 -12.24
C GLU A 15 6.78 -4.65 -10.98
N ARG A 16 6.01 -3.57 -10.86
CA ARG A 16 5.94 -2.77 -9.64
C ARG A 16 4.96 -3.42 -8.65
N ARG A 17 5.27 -3.37 -7.35
CA ARG A 17 4.45 -3.95 -6.27
C ARG A 17 3.93 -2.87 -5.34
N LEU A 18 2.70 -3.04 -4.84
CA LEU A 18 2.12 -2.15 -3.84
C LEU A 18 2.54 -2.64 -2.45
N ILE A 19 3.38 -1.88 -1.76
CA ILE A 19 3.90 -2.26 -0.44
C ILE A 19 3.27 -1.39 0.65
N GLU A 20 2.65 -2.04 1.63
CA GLU A 20 2.14 -1.40 2.85
C GLU A 20 3.20 -1.43 3.95
N LEU A 21 3.39 -0.28 4.60
CA LEU A 21 4.28 -0.11 5.74
C LEU A 21 3.44 0.26 6.98
N ASP A 22 3.21 -0.71 7.86
CA ASP A 22 2.55 -0.51 9.17
C ASP A 22 3.54 -0.83 10.28
N GLY A 23 3.98 0.18 11.03
CA GLY A 23 4.97 0.05 12.10
C GLY A 23 4.54 -0.85 13.27
N ARG A 24 3.28 -1.26 13.35
CA ARG A 24 2.78 -2.21 14.35
C ARG A 24 3.02 -3.68 13.95
N ARG A 25 3.53 -3.93 12.75
CA ARG A 25 3.78 -5.27 12.20
C ARG A 25 5.28 -5.59 12.18
N VAL A 26 5.58 -6.88 12.03
CA VAL A 26 6.96 -7.40 11.98
C VAL A 26 7.72 -6.95 10.73
N GLY A 27 7.01 -6.59 9.66
CA GLY A 27 7.61 -6.19 8.39
C GLY A 27 6.61 -5.61 7.38
N PRO A 28 7.11 -5.23 6.19
CA PRO A 28 6.27 -4.75 5.08
C PRO A 28 5.28 -5.84 4.63
N ILE A 29 4.13 -5.41 4.11
CA ILE A 29 3.16 -6.30 3.47
C ILE A 29 3.09 -5.96 2.00
N ASP A 30 3.34 -6.97 1.16
CA ASP A 30 3.07 -6.85 -0.27
C ASP A 30 1.59 -7.10 -0.55
N ARG A 31 0.95 -6.15 -1.23
CA ARG A 31 -0.46 -6.13 -1.60
C ARG A 31 -0.73 -6.55 -3.05
N GLY A 32 0.31 -6.93 -3.79
CA GLY A 32 0.21 -7.38 -5.17
C GLY A 32 0.79 -6.41 -6.19
N VAL A 33 0.46 -6.66 -7.45
CA VAL A 33 0.88 -5.83 -8.59
C VAL A 33 0.35 -4.40 -8.44
N CYS A 34 1.20 -3.42 -8.72
CA CYS A 34 0.90 -2.00 -8.73
C CYS A 34 1.06 -1.47 -10.15
N THR A 35 -0.04 -1.03 -10.77
CA THR A 35 -0.02 -0.41 -12.09
C THR A 35 -0.05 1.11 -11.96
N ASN A 36 -0.77 1.64 -10.97
CA ASN A 36 -0.85 3.06 -10.63
C ASN A 36 -0.89 3.24 -9.11
N LEU A 37 0.18 3.80 -8.54
CA LEU A 37 0.35 3.90 -7.08
C LEU A 37 -0.80 4.64 -6.39
N LEU A 38 -1.25 5.78 -6.95
CA LEU A 38 -2.28 6.59 -6.31
C LEU A 38 -3.63 5.87 -6.31
N GLU A 39 -4.01 5.31 -7.46
CA GLU A 39 -5.28 4.60 -7.62
C GLU A 39 -5.30 3.29 -6.82
N ASP A 40 -4.22 2.51 -6.87
CA ASP A 40 -4.14 1.21 -6.22
C ASP A 40 -4.09 1.35 -4.69
N ALA A 41 -3.32 2.32 -4.17
CA ALA A 41 -3.30 2.62 -2.74
C ALA A 41 -4.66 3.15 -2.24
N ALA A 42 -5.30 4.08 -2.96
CA ALA A 42 -6.60 4.62 -2.58
C ALA A 42 -7.69 3.54 -2.60
N ARG A 43 -7.67 2.65 -3.60
CA ARG A 43 -8.57 1.50 -3.70
C ARG A 43 -8.39 0.57 -2.51
N PHE A 44 -7.14 0.19 -2.22
CA PHE A 44 -6.81 -0.67 -1.10
C PHE A 44 -7.30 -0.07 0.22
N VAL A 45 -7.05 1.22 0.44
CA VAL A 45 -7.46 1.93 1.66
C VAL A 45 -8.97 1.96 1.82
N LYS A 46 -9.70 2.32 0.75
CA LYS A 46 -11.16 2.35 0.73
C LYS A 46 -11.75 0.99 1.09
N GLU A 47 -11.22 -0.08 0.52
CA GLU A 47 -11.77 -1.42 0.67
C GLU A 47 -11.44 -2.07 2.01
N ASN A 48 -10.26 -1.79 2.58
CA ASN A 48 -9.75 -2.51 3.74
C ASN A 48 -9.82 -1.72 5.05
N TYR A 49 -9.80 -0.38 5.01
CA TYR A 49 -9.88 0.44 6.22
C TYR A 49 -11.19 1.21 6.31
N MET A 50 -11.60 1.89 5.23
CA MET A 50 -12.79 2.75 5.29
C MET A 50 -14.09 1.95 5.39
N LYS A 51 -14.22 0.82 4.67
CA LYS A 51 -15.41 -0.05 4.75
C LYS A 51 -15.62 -0.67 6.14
N GLN A 52 -14.58 -0.74 6.97
CA GLN A 52 -14.63 -1.44 8.26
C GLN A 52 -14.98 -0.53 9.45
N THR A 53 -15.07 0.79 9.27
CA THR A 53 -15.35 1.74 10.35
C THR A 53 -16.73 2.41 10.22
N LYS A 54 -17.40 2.64 11.37
CA LYS A 54 -18.67 3.39 11.44
C LYS A 54 -18.49 4.89 11.71
N SER A 55 -17.28 5.33 12.05
CA SER A 55 -16.92 6.73 12.28
C SER A 55 -15.73 7.06 11.37
N MET A 56 -15.88 8.04 10.48
CA MET A 56 -14.89 8.38 9.46
C MET A 56 -14.16 9.68 9.80
N GLU A 57 -13.29 9.62 10.80
CA GLU A 57 -12.20 10.58 10.94
C GLU A 57 -10.98 10.01 10.20
N PHE A 58 -10.89 10.29 8.90
CA PHE A 58 -9.85 9.72 8.05
C PHE A 58 -9.24 10.79 7.14
N SER A 59 -7.91 10.87 7.13
CA SER A 59 -7.14 11.74 6.24
C SER A 59 -6.05 10.95 5.54
N MET A 60 -5.76 11.32 4.29
CA MET A 60 -4.67 10.77 3.49
C MET A 60 -3.83 11.90 2.92
N ILE A 61 -2.52 11.67 2.86
CA ILE A 61 -1.56 12.59 2.25
C ILE A 61 -0.79 11.80 1.19
N ALA A 62 -0.65 12.38 0.01
CA ALA A 62 0.22 11.85 -1.03
C ALA A 62 1.54 12.63 -1.05
N LEU A 63 2.65 11.91 -1.01
CA LEU A 63 3.97 12.49 -1.30
C LEU A 63 4.25 12.33 -2.79
N ALA A 64 4.24 13.44 -3.51
CA ALA A 64 4.48 13.51 -4.95
C ALA A 64 5.61 14.51 -5.22
N PRO A 65 6.20 14.50 -6.43
CA PRO A 65 7.07 15.58 -6.87
C PRO A 65 6.38 16.96 -6.68
N PRO A 66 7.16 18.03 -6.47
CA PRO A 66 6.59 19.38 -6.47
C PRO A 66 5.88 19.65 -7.80
N VAL A 67 4.87 20.51 -7.77
CA VAL A 67 4.21 20.97 -8.99
C VAL A 67 5.16 21.94 -9.67
N ASP A 68 5.69 21.59 -10.84
CA ASP A 68 6.44 22.53 -11.67
C ASP A 68 5.44 23.55 -12.26
N TYR A 69 5.65 24.83 -11.95
CA TYR A 69 4.88 25.96 -12.48
C TYR A 69 5.60 26.60 -13.68
#